data_AF-A0A0N1IB54-F1
#
_entry.id   AF-A0A0N1IB54-F1
#
_cell.length_a   1.000
_cell.length_b   1.000
_cell.length_c   1.000
_cell.angle_alpha   90.00
_cell.angle_beta   90.00
_cell.angle_gamma   90.00
#
_symmetry.space_group_name_H-M   'P 1'
#
loop_
_entity.id
_entity.type
_entity.pdbx_description
1 polymer ?
#
loop_
_entity_poly.entity_id
_entity_poly.type
_entity_poly.pdbx_seq_one_letter_code
_entity_poly.pdbx_strand_id
1 'polypeptide(L)'
;MFYCINRELESVVRSASLNGRRLSDVATVRNCTGIAVDSFTRMLYVAETGPSHILRMDYEGNNMKTVLSNYRSLQAPRGLAIFEDSIFFLGANTFKLNRCLLHGVKTCEPYLYLQFDANTFVLRHESVQRDDVTDECERVTCAGVCTLDDAGPACVCDSGALSNDGTCPLVKQAQVFSNLQNIFYRRLSSAIRTH
;
A
#
# COMPACT_ATOMS: atom_id res chain seq x y z
N MET A 1 -3.71 0.62 8.16
CA MET A 1 -3.17 0.55 6.79
C MET A 1 -1.72 0.98 6.80
N PHE A 2 -0.85 0.34 6.02
CA PHE A 2 0.55 0.74 5.85
C PHE A 2 0.84 1.11 4.40
N TYR A 3 1.67 2.12 4.18
CA TYR A 3 2.02 2.59 2.86
C TYR A 3 3.35 3.36 2.87
N CYS A 4 3.97 3.51 1.71
CA CYS A 4 5.23 4.23 1.57
C CYS A 4 5.01 5.64 1.00
N ILE A 5 5.75 6.61 1.54
CA ILE A 5 5.85 7.96 1.00
C ILE A 5 7.29 8.19 0.59
N ASN A 6 7.51 8.41 -0.70
CA ASN A 6 8.83 8.68 -1.25
C ASN A 6 9.13 10.18 -1.12
N ARG A 7 10.29 10.51 -0.57
CA ARG A 7 10.90 11.84 -0.51
C ARG A 7 12.16 11.83 -1.40
N GLU A 8 12.79 12.97 -1.60
CA GLU A 8 13.91 13.10 -2.56
C GLU A 8 15.07 12.12 -2.31
N LEU A 9 15.39 11.82 -1.04
CA LEU A 9 16.56 11.00 -0.67
C LEU A 9 16.22 9.73 0.13
N GLU A 10 14.99 9.62 0.62
CA GLU A 10 14.54 8.54 1.50
C GLU A 10 13.05 8.27 1.30
N SER A 11 12.56 7.16 1.83
CA SER A 11 11.12 6.88 1.91
C SER A 11 10.71 6.63 3.34
N VAL A 12 9.53 7.12 3.71
CA VAL A 12 8.94 6.88 5.03
C VAL A 12 7.81 5.88 4.87
N VAL A 13 7.92 4.76 5.57
CA VAL A 13 6.81 3.84 5.78
C VAL A 13 5.89 4.48 6.81
N ARG A 14 4.62 4.69 6.45
CA ARG A 14 3.60 5.24 7.34
C ARG A 14 2.52 4.24 7.64
N SER A 15 1.87 4.45 8.77
CA SER A 15 0.58 3.84 9.09
C SER A 15 -0.51 4.90 9.23
N ALA A 16 -1.74 4.48 8.98
CA ALA A 16 -2.97 5.26 9.24
C ALA A 16 -4.12 4.29 9.52
N SER A 17 -5.14 4.75 10.25
CA SER A 17 -6.43 4.03 10.34
C SER A 17 -7.14 4.02 8.98
N LEU A 18 -8.12 3.13 8.79
CA LEU A 18 -8.82 3.00 7.50
C LEU A 18 -9.68 4.23 7.14
N ASN A 19 -10.04 5.05 8.14
CA ASN A 19 -10.68 6.35 7.93
C ASN A 19 -9.67 7.49 7.66
N GLY A 20 -8.38 7.19 7.48
CA GLY A 20 -7.33 8.18 7.17
C GLY A 20 -6.88 9.03 8.35
N ARG A 21 -7.20 8.64 9.59
CA ARG A 21 -6.73 9.31 10.82
C ARG A 21 -5.51 8.58 11.40
N ARG A 22 -5.04 9.05 12.56
CA ARG A 22 -3.95 8.43 13.35
C ARG A 22 -2.70 8.14 12.51
N LEU A 23 -2.26 9.14 11.74
CA LEU A 23 -1.04 9.04 10.95
C LEU A 23 0.17 8.84 11.86
N SER A 24 0.97 7.82 11.58
CA SER A 24 2.26 7.60 12.23
C SER A 24 3.35 7.29 11.22
N ASP A 25 4.55 7.82 11.46
CA ASP A 25 5.77 7.42 10.75
C ASP A 25 6.28 6.15 11.44
N VAL A 26 6.33 5.03 10.70
CA VAL A 26 6.70 3.69 11.21
C VAL A 26 8.20 3.46 11.08
N ALA A 27 8.76 3.73 9.91
CA ALA A 27 10.18 3.55 9.64
C ALA A 27 10.65 4.40 8.46
N THR A 28 11.94 4.73 8.46
CA THR A 28 12.61 5.37 7.32
C THR A 28 13.48 4.34 6.60
N VAL A 29 13.28 4.21 5.28
CA VAL A 29 14.02 3.31 4.39
C VAL A 29 14.60 4.11 3.22
N ARG A 30 15.49 3.52 2.41
CA ARG A 30 16.18 4.29 1.36
C ARG A 30 15.27 4.66 0.19
N ASN A 31 14.63 3.68 -0.43
CA ASN A 31 13.72 3.93 -1.55
C ASN A 31 12.69 2.81 -1.58
N CYS A 32 11.50 3.05 -1.03
CA CYS A 32 10.47 2.03 -0.93
C CYS A 32 9.76 1.83 -2.27
N THR A 33 9.67 0.57 -2.69
CA THR A 33 9.06 0.16 -3.97
C THR A 33 7.97 -0.90 -3.81
N GLY A 34 7.75 -1.38 -2.60
CA GLY A 34 6.69 -2.34 -2.29
C GLY A 34 6.60 -2.59 -0.79
N ILE A 35 5.39 -2.87 -0.33
CA ILE A 35 5.11 -3.25 1.05
C ILE A 35 4.17 -4.46 1.04
N ALA A 36 4.43 -5.41 1.93
CA ALA A 36 3.52 -6.51 2.23
C ALA A 36 3.31 -6.60 3.73
N VAL A 37 2.10 -6.99 4.11
CA VAL A 37 1.65 -7.08 5.50
C VAL A 37 1.35 -8.54 5.78
N ASP A 38 2.03 -9.12 6.76
CA ASP A 38 1.64 -10.40 7.34
C ASP A 38 0.76 -10.11 8.56
N SER A 39 -0.53 -10.41 8.42
CA SER A 39 -1.55 -10.19 9.44
C SER A 39 -1.58 -11.29 10.51
N PHE A 40 -1.00 -12.46 10.24
CA PHE A 40 -0.90 -13.56 11.20
C PHE A 40 0.24 -13.33 12.18
N THR A 41 1.42 -12.96 11.68
CA THR A 41 2.59 -12.72 12.54
C THR A 41 2.79 -11.26 12.97
N ARG A 42 1.93 -10.35 12.48
CA ARG A 42 2.01 -8.89 12.71
C ARG A 42 3.36 -8.30 12.29
N MET A 43 3.81 -8.68 11.09
CA MET A 43 5.08 -8.25 10.52
C MET A 43 4.87 -7.48 9.21
N LEU A 44 5.69 -6.47 8.99
CA LEU A 44 5.78 -5.72 7.75
C LEU A 44 7.01 -6.15 6.98
N TYR A 45 6.85 -6.26 5.66
CA TYR A 45 7.93 -6.52 4.73
C TYR A 45 7.99 -5.38 3.72
N VAL A 46 9.18 -4.82 3.53
CA VAL A 46 9.39 -3.63 2.70
C VAL A 46 10.49 -3.91 1.68
N ALA A 47 10.18 -3.68 0.41
CA ALA A 47 11.16 -3.72 -0.67
C ALA A 47 11.80 -2.34 -0.77
N GLU A 48 13.14 -2.32 -0.74
CA GLU A 48 13.90 -1.10 -1.00
C GLU A 48 14.86 -1.26 -2.18
N THR A 49 15.16 -0.15 -2.85
CA THR A 49 16.06 -0.13 -4.02
C THR A 49 17.19 0.90 -3.92
N GLY A 50 17.52 1.40 -2.72
CA GLY A 50 18.80 2.10 -2.52
C GLY A 50 19.94 1.10 -2.71
N PRO A 51 20.18 0.24 -1.72
CA PRO A 51 20.54 -1.15 -1.96
C PRO A 51 19.27 -1.99 -2.21
N SER A 52 19.35 -3.00 -3.08
CA SER A 52 18.20 -3.89 -3.30
C SER A 52 18.07 -4.89 -2.17
N HIS A 53 17.10 -4.67 -1.28
CA HIS A 53 16.83 -5.51 -0.11
C HIS A 53 15.33 -5.74 0.07
N ILE A 54 15.00 -6.82 0.79
CA ILE A 54 13.71 -6.95 1.47
C ILE A 54 13.97 -6.87 2.96
N LEU A 55 13.37 -5.89 3.60
CA LEU A 55 13.43 -5.62 5.04
C LEU A 55 12.21 -6.23 5.72
N ARG A 56 12.35 -6.63 6.98
CA ARG A 56 11.28 -7.07 7.87
C ARG A 56 11.32 -6.26 9.15
N MET A 57 10.17 -5.81 9.62
CA MET A 57 9.97 -5.10 10.89
C MET A 57 8.61 -5.49 11.48
N ASP A 58 8.36 -5.20 12.76
CA ASP A 58 6.99 -5.26 13.30
C ASP A 58 6.16 -4.03 12.87
N TYR A 59 4.87 -4.01 13.23
CA TYR A 59 3.96 -2.93 12.84
C TYR A 59 4.32 -1.55 13.41
N GLU A 60 5.14 -1.53 14.45
CA GLU A 60 5.64 -0.30 15.09
C GLU A 60 7.03 0.08 14.55
N GLY A 61 7.54 -0.64 13.56
CA GLY A 61 8.84 -0.38 12.92
C GLY A 61 10.04 -0.90 13.72
N ASN A 62 9.82 -1.61 14.83
CA ASN A 62 10.93 -2.14 15.62
C ASN A 62 11.51 -3.41 14.97
N ASN A 63 12.70 -3.79 15.45
CA ASN A 63 13.40 -5.00 15.03
C ASN A 63 13.63 -5.08 13.50
N MET A 64 13.78 -3.93 12.85
CA MET A 64 14.04 -3.84 11.42
C MET A 64 15.32 -4.60 11.06
N LYS A 65 15.20 -5.56 10.14
CA LYS A 65 16.32 -6.37 9.66
C LYS A 65 16.16 -6.74 8.19
N THR A 66 17.28 -6.88 7.50
CA THR A 66 17.30 -7.41 6.13
C THR A 66 17.04 -8.91 6.13
N VAL A 67 16.00 -9.35 5.44
CA VAL A 67 15.64 -10.78 5.32
C VAL A 67 16.06 -11.40 4.00
N LEU A 68 16.20 -10.59 2.95
CA LEU A 68 16.77 -10.99 1.66
C LEU A 68 17.69 -9.88 1.15
N SER A 69 18.91 -10.26 0.77
CA SER A 69 19.93 -9.40 0.16
C SER A 69 20.81 -10.26 -0.76
N ASN A 70 21.53 -9.61 -1.69
CA ASN A 70 22.54 -10.25 -2.54
C ASN A 70 22.06 -11.41 -3.43
N TYR A 71 20.75 -11.50 -3.71
CA TYR A 71 20.22 -12.46 -4.69
C TYR A 71 20.21 -11.85 -6.09
N ARG A 72 20.62 -12.62 -7.10
CA ARG A 72 20.61 -12.18 -8.50
C ARG A 72 19.21 -11.79 -9.00
N SER A 73 18.16 -12.41 -8.45
CA SER A 73 16.76 -12.07 -8.73
C SER A 73 16.30 -10.76 -8.09
N LEU A 74 16.96 -10.32 -7.02
CA LEU A 74 16.60 -9.14 -6.24
C LEU A 74 17.21 -7.87 -6.87
N GLN A 75 16.88 -7.61 -8.14
CA GLN A 75 17.30 -6.40 -8.85
C GLN A 75 16.10 -5.47 -9.00
N ALA A 76 16.12 -4.37 -8.24
CA ALA A 76 15.01 -3.43 -8.14
C ALA A 76 13.67 -4.15 -7.86
N PRO A 77 13.54 -4.83 -6.70
CA PRO A 77 12.28 -5.45 -6.29
C PRO A 77 11.14 -4.42 -6.28
N ARG A 78 9.98 -4.78 -6.79
CA ARG A 78 8.77 -3.93 -6.85
C ARG A 78 7.54 -4.77 -6.61
N GLY A 79 6.59 -4.23 -5.84
CA GLY A 79 5.43 -4.99 -5.39
C GLY A 79 5.84 -6.15 -4.48
N LEU A 80 5.18 -6.30 -3.35
CA LEU A 80 5.42 -7.42 -2.45
C LEU A 80 4.08 -8.10 -2.15
N ALA A 81 4.12 -9.41 -2.04
CA ALA A 81 3.04 -10.18 -1.44
C ALA A 81 3.63 -11.35 -0.65
N ILE A 82 2.94 -11.76 0.41
CA ILE A 82 3.33 -12.89 1.24
C ILE A 82 2.22 -13.91 1.14
N PHE A 83 2.60 -15.17 1.02
CA PHE A 83 1.69 -16.28 1.12
C PHE A 83 2.45 -17.46 1.73
N GLU A 84 1.92 -17.98 2.83
CA GLU A 84 2.56 -19.02 3.64
C GLU A 84 4.01 -18.61 3.98
N ASP A 85 4.96 -19.52 3.80
CA ASP A 85 6.38 -19.32 4.11
C ASP A 85 7.14 -18.57 3.01
N SER A 86 6.45 -17.96 2.05
CA SER A 86 7.07 -17.38 0.85
C SER A 86 6.76 -15.90 0.68
N ILE A 87 7.76 -15.15 0.24
CA ILE A 87 7.57 -13.78 -0.26
C ILE A 87 7.71 -13.75 -1.78
N PHE A 88 6.80 -13.02 -2.41
CA PHE A 88 6.71 -12.83 -3.84
C PHE A 88 7.02 -11.38 -4.19
N PHE A 89 7.72 -11.15 -5.29
CA PHE A 89 8.04 -9.80 -5.78
C PHE A 89 8.34 -9.77 -7.28
N LEU A 90 8.06 -8.64 -7.93
CA LEU A 90 8.50 -8.40 -9.30
C LEU A 90 9.93 -7.86 -9.28
N GLY A 91 10.83 -8.44 -10.06
CA GLY A 91 12.16 -7.86 -10.28
C GLY A 91 12.16 -6.98 -11.51
N ALA A 92 12.15 -5.65 -11.35
CA ALA A 92 11.97 -4.71 -12.46
C ALA A 92 12.99 -4.90 -13.59
N ASN A 93 14.24 -5.18 -13.24
CA ASN A 93 15.32 -5.36 -14.23
C ASN A 93 15.42 -6.80 -14.77
N THR A 94 14.70 -7.74 -14.15
CA THR A 94 14.70 -9.15 -14.55
C THR A 94 13.45 -9.57 -15.30
N PHE A 95 12.41 -8.74 -15.28
CA PHE A 95 11.07 -9.02 -15.81
C PHE A 95 10.53 -10.37 -15.36
N LYS A 96 10.79 -10.73 -14.09
CA LYS A 96 10.36 -11.99 -13.49
C LYS A 96 9.59 -11.72 -12.20
N LEU A 97 8.56 -12.53 -11.97
CA LEU A 97 8.00 -12.72 -10.65
C LEU A 97 8.93 -13.69 -9.91
N ASN A 98 9.38 -13.34 -8.73
CA ASN A 98 10.26 -14.18 -7.93
C ASN A 98 9.52 -14.62 -6.68
N ARG A 99 9.77 -15.85 -6.26
CA ARG A 99 9.32 -16.40 -4.98
C ARG A 99 10.54 -16.79 -4.17
N CYS A 100 10.61 -16.35 -2.93
CA CYS A 100 11.69 -16.71 -2.02
C CYS A 100 11.14 -17.23 -0.69
N LEU A 101 11.78 -18.25 -0.13
CA LEU A 101 11.44 -18.75 1.20
C LEU A 101 11.83 -17.74 2.29
N LEU A 102 10.93 -17.51 3.24
CA LEU A 102 11.12 -16.65 4.40
C LEU A 102 11.72 -17.39 5.60
N HIS A 103 11.71 -18.72 5.61
CA HIS A 103 12.22 -19.53 6.71
C HIS A 103 13.24 -20.56 6.22
N GLY A 104 14.08 -21.03 7.14
CA GLY A 104 15.16 -21.98 6.81
C GLY A 104 16.19 -21.41 5.84
N VAL A 105 16.70 -22.27 4.96
CA VAL A 105 17.62 -21.88 3.90
C VAL A 105 16.85 -21.06 2.87
N LYS A 106 17.24 -19.80 2.73
CA LYS A 106 16.63 -18.84 1.82
C LYS A 106 16.92 -19.25 0.37
N THR A 107 15.95 -19.85 -0.29
CA THR A 107 16.00 -20.17 -1.73
C THR A 107 15.06 -19.25 -2.48
N CYS A 108 15.47 -18.84 -3.69
CA CYS A 108 14.71 -17.93 -4.53
C CYS A 108 14.56 -18.53 -5.93
N GLU A 109 13.32 -18.66 -6.39
CA GLU A 109 12.96 -19.26 -7.66
C GLU A 109 12.20 -18.24 -8.53
N PRO A 110 12.61 -18.02 -9.78
CA PRO A 110 11.88 -17.16 -10.69
C PRO A 110 10.72 -17.91 -11.36
N TYR A 111 9.55 -17.28 -11.39
CA TYR A 111 8.50 -17.58 -12.33
C TYR A 111 8.69 -16.75 -13.60
N LEU A 112 8.85 -17.45 -14.72
CA LEU A 112 8.80 -16.85 -16.05
C LEU A 112 7.36 -16.46 -16.34
N TYR A 113 7.13 -15.16 -16.53
CA TYR A 113 5.89 -14.66 -17.09
C TYR A 113 6.23 -13.94 -18.40
N LEU A 114 5.53 -14.25 -19.49
CA LEU A 114 5.85 -13.76 -20.84
C LEU A 114 5.38 -12.31 -21.09
N GLN A 115 5.09 -11.56 -20.03
CA GLN A 115 4.69 -10.18 -20.12
C GLN A 115 5.88 -9.31 -19.72
N PHE A 116 6.09 -8.25 -20.50
CA PHE A 116 7.14 -7.28 -20.23
C PHE A 116 6.49 -6.12 -19.48
N ASP A 117 7.16 -5.63 -18.42
CA ASP A 117 6.73 -4.44 -17.67
C ASP A 117 5.44 -4.56 -16.82
N ALA A 118 5.17 -5.72 -16.20
CA ALA A 118 4.18 -5.77 -15.13
C ALA A 118 4.59 -4.85 -13.98
N ASN A 119 3.65 -3.98 -13.58
CA ASN A 119 3.84 -3.04 -12.48
C ASN A 119 3.21 -3.51 -11.16
N THR A 120 2.31 -4.49 -11.20
CA THR A 120 1.63 -5.05 -10.04
C THR A 120 1.27 -6.51 -10.26
N PHE A 121 1.08 -7.24 -9.17
CA PHE A 121 0.56 -8.60 -9.14
C PHE A 121 -0.24 -8.81 -7.86
N VAL A 122 -1.12 -9.80 -7.84
CA VAL A 122 -1.89 -10.18 -6.65
C VAL A 122 -1.83 -11.68 -6.47
N LEU A 123 -1.76 -12.13 -5.22
CA LEU A 123 -1.94 -13.54 -4.87
C LEU A 123 -3.41 -13.76 -4.53
N ARG A 124 -4.07 -14.67 -5.26
CA ARG A 124 -5.47 -15.00 -5.05
C ARG A 124 -5.58 -16.37 -4.39
N HIS A 125 -5.90 -16.37 -3.10
CA HIS A 125 -6.24 -17.56 -2.34
C HIS A 125 -7.18 -17.15 -1.21
N GLU A 126 -8.11 -18.00 -0.81
CA GLU A 126 -9.09 -17.69 0.24
C GLU A 126 -8.40 -17.32 1.56
N SER A 127 -7.37 -18.06 1.95
CA SER A 127 -6.60 -17.77 3.19
C SER A 127 -5.79 -16.47 3.19
N VAL A 128 -5.66 -15.77 2.05
CA VAL A 128 -5.07 -14.41 2.02
C VAL A 128 -6.03 -13.41 2.67
N GLN A 129 -7.33 -13.70 2.65
CA GLN A 129 -8.36 -12.95 3.38
C GLN A 129 -8.73 -13.74 4.62
N ARG A 130 -8.44 -13.20 5.80
CA ARG A 130 -8.71 -13.87 7.07
C ARG A 130 -10.22 -14.02 7.27
N ASP A 131 -10.66 -15.24 7.50
CA ASP A 131 -12.05 -15.63 7.79
C ASP A 131 -12.34 -15.73 9.30
N ASP A 132 -11.30 -15.65 10.13
CA ASP A 132 -11.38 -15.66 11.59
C ASP A 132 -11.58 -14.27 12.22
N VAL A 133 -11.73 -13.23 11.38
CA VAL A 133 -11.97 -11.85 11.81
C VAL A 133 -13.42 -11.47 11.52
N THR A 134 -14.12 -10.94 12.52
CA THR A 134 -15.49 -10.42 12.35
C THR A 134 -15.43 -8.99 11.78
N ASP A 135 -16.18 -8.74 10.70
CA ASP A 135 -16.36 -7.39 10.19
C ASP A 135 -17.45 -6.65 11.00
N GLU A 136 -17.03 -5.74 11.88
CA GLU A 136 -17.95 -4.94 12.70
C GLU A 136 -18.80 -3.97 11.86
N CYS A 137 -18.38 -3.65 10.62
CA CYS A 137 -19.15 -2.81 9.72
C CYS A 137 -20.44 -3.48 9.21
N GLU A 138 -20.57 -4.81 9.30
CA GLU A 138 -21.82 -5.51 8.91
C GLU A 138 -23.04 -5.05 9.72
N ARG A 139 -22.81 -4.50 10.92
CA ARG A 139 -23.87 -4.02 11.83
C ARG A 139 -24.10 -2.51 11.76
N VAL A 140 -23.39 -1.80 10.89
CA VAL A 140 -23.42 -0.34 10.83
C VAL A 140 -23.89 0.13 9.46
N THR A 141 -24.97 0.91 9.45
CA THR A 141 -25.47 1.55 8.24
C THR A 141 -24.90 2.95 8.10
N CYS A 142 -24.05 3.17 7.11
CA CYS A 142 -23.51 4.48 6.76
C CYS A 142 -24.13 4.99 5.45
N ALA A 143 -24.40 6.29 5.37
CA ALA A 143 -24.71 6.96 4.10
C ALA A 143 -23.48 7.03 3.18
N GLY A 144 -22.28 7.08 3.76
CA GLY A 144 -21.00 6.94 3.07
C GLY A 144 -20.41 5.53 3.26
N VAL A 145 -19.08 5.46 3.44
CA VAL A 145 -18.35 4.19 3.62
C VAL A 145 -18.15 3.89 5.10
N CYS A 146 -18.45 2.67 5.54
CA CYS A 146 -18.02 2.19 6.86
C CYS A 146 -16.56 1.76 6.82
N THR A 147 -15.78 2.16 7.82
CA THR A 147 -14.36 1.81 7.96
C THR A 147 -14.07 1.28 9.35
N LEU A 148 -13.24 0.26 9.45
CA LEU A 148 -12.78 -0.25 10.75
C LEU A 148 -11.68 0.64 11.33
N ASP A 149 -11.79 0.97 12.61
CA ASP A 149 -10.81 1.75 13.38
C ASP A 149 -10.65 1.15 14.78
N ASP A 150 -9.58 1.50 15.49
CA ASP A 150 -9.28 0.99 16.84
C ASP A 150 -10.38 1.34 17.87
N ALA A 151 -11.13 2.42 17.59
CA ALA A 151 -12.25 2.87 18.43
C ALA A 151 -13.59 2.22 18.06
N GLY A 152 -13.61 1.32 17.07
CA GLY A 152 -14.80 0.74 16.47
C GLY A 152 -15.09 1.27 15.06
N PRO A 153 -16.16 0.79 14.41
CA PRO A 153 -16.54 1.19 13.06
C PRO A 153 -16.86 2.69 12.98
N ALA A 154 -16.37 3.35 11.94
CA ALA A 154 -16.57 4.77 11.68
C ALA A 154 -17.13 5.00 10.27
N CYS A 155 -18.18 5.82 10.18
CA CYS A 155 -18.75 6.23 8.90
C CYS A 155 -17.97 7.41 8.32
N VAL A 156 -17.48 7.27 7.09
CA VAL A 156 -16.74 8.28 6.33
C VAL A 156 -17.59 8.74 5.15
N CYS A 157 -17.86 10.04 5.09
CA CYS A 157 -18.62 10.66 4.00
C CYS A 157 -17.73 10.97 2.79
N ASP A 158 -18.35 11.22 1.63
CA ASP A 158 -17.65 11.61 0.38
C ASP A 158 -16.79 12.87 0.54
N SER A 159 -17.16 13.75 1.48
CA SER A 159 -16.40 14.94 1.84
C SER A 159 -15.14 14.65 2.69
N GLY A 160 -14.96 13.41 3.15
CA GLY A 160 -13.97 13.00 4.15
C GLY A 160 -14.36 13.31 5.60
N ALA A 161 -15.57 13.83 5.83
CA ALA A 161 -16.09 14.03 7.18
C ALA A 161 -16.44 12.69 7.84
N LEU A 162 -16.22 12.60 9.16
CA LEU A 162 -16.66 11.46 9.96
C LEU A 162 -18.08 11.72 10.47
N SER A 163 -18.92 10.69 10.43
CA SER A 163 -20.28 10.70 10.97
C SER A 163 -20.42 9.70 12.10
N ASN A 164 -21.06 10.13 13.18
CA ASN A 164 -21.36 9.29 14.34
C ASN A 164 -22.75 8.64 14.27
N ASP A 165 -23.67 9.21 13.48
CA ASP A 165 -25.06 8.74 13.34
C ASP A 165 -25.31 8.02 12.01
N GLY A 166 -24.24 7.81 11.23
CA GLY A 166 -24.31 7.23 9.90
C GLY A 166 -24.82 8.18 8.82
N THR A 167 -25.28 9.38 9.17
CA THR A 167 -25.75 10.36 8.18
C THR A 167 -24.65 11.32 7.79
N CYS A 168 -24.59 11.66 6.50
CA CYS A 168 -23.58 12.59 6.00
C CYS A 168 -24.11 14.02 5.98
N PRO A 169 -23.32 15.00 6.45
CA PRO A 169 -23.72 16.40 6.40
C PRO A 169 -23.88 16.82 4.94
N LEU A 170 -24.94 17.59 4.66
CA LEU A 170 -25.14 18.17 3.34
C LEU A 170 -23.94 19.07 3.01
N VAL A 171 -23.17 18.69 2.00
CA VAL A 171 -22.11 19.53 1.46
C VAL A 171 -22.80 20.74 0.82
N LYS A 172 -22.69 21.92 1.44
CA LYS A 172 -23.18 23.16 0.82
C LYS A 172 -22.44 23.34 -0.52
N GLN A 173 -23.19 23.30 -1.63
CA GLN A 173 -22.70 23.37 -3.02
C GLN A 173 -21.85 24.62 -3.35
N ALA A 174 -21.73 25.59 -2.45
CA ALA A 174 -21.06 26.86 -2.68
C ALA A 174 -19.52 26.76 -2.84
N GLN A 175 -18.86 25.66 -2.48
CA GLN A 175 -17.40 25.51 -2.61
C GLN A 175 -16.94 24.71 -3.83
N VAL A 176 -17.86 24.09 -4.59
CA VAL A 176 -17.49 23.32 -5.79
C VAL A 176 -17.27 24.23 -7.00
N PHE A 177 -17.88 25.43 -7.02
CA PHE A 177 -17.82 26.33 -8.17
C PHE A 177 -16.62 27.27 -8.24
N SER A 178 -15.79 27.41 -7.20
CA SER A 178 -14.59 28.27 -7.28
C SER A 178 -13.40 27.59 -7.97
N ASN A 179 -13.36 26.25 -8.02
CA ASN A 179 -12.23 25.51 -8.60
C ASN A 179 -12.50 24.91 -9.99
N LEU A 180 -13.77 24.85 -10.43
CA LEU A 180 -14.09 24.39 -11.78
C LEU A 180 -13.64 25.38 -12.88
N GLN A 181 -13.55 26.68 -12.58
CA GLN A 181 -12.99 27.65 -13.53
C GLN A 181 -11.47 27.48 -13.73
N ASN A 182 -10.72 27.01 -12.72
CA ASN A 182 -9.27 26.79 -12.87
C ASN A 182 -8.90 25.47 -13.57
N ILE A 183 -9.77 24.47 -13.54
CA ILE A 183 -9.50 23.15 -14.16
C ILE A 183 -9.77 23.16 -15.68
N PHE A 184 -10.74 23.96 -16.16
CA PHE A 184 -11.02 24.08 -17.59
C PHE A 184 -10.12 25.07 -18.34
N TYR A 185 -9.67 26.16 -17.71
CA TYR A 185 -8.82 27.16 -18.39
C TYR A 185 -7.38 26.68 -18.67
N ARG A 186 -6.82 25.76 -17.87
CA ARG A 186 -5.47 25.23 -18.12
C ARG A 186 -5.38 24.23 -19.27
N ARG A 187 -6.50 23.69 -19.77
CA ARG A 187 -6.49 22.81 -20.96
C ARG A 187 -6.64 23.54 -22.29
N LEU A 188 -7.00 24.83 -22.29
CA LEU A 188 -7.16 25.61 -23.53
C LEU A 188 -5.94 26.48 -23.87
N SER A 189 -5.05 26.80 -22.91
CA SER A 189 -3.86 27.63 -23.19
C SER A 189 -2.65 26.85 -23.71
N SER A 190 -2.66 25.51 -23.74
CA SER A 190 -1.57 24.69 -24.29
C SER A 190 -1.80 24.19 -25.72
N ALA A 191 -2.91 24.57 -26.37
CA ALA A 191 -3.28 24.09 -27.70
C ALA A 191 -3.27 25.15 -28.81
N ILE A 192 -2.76 26.37 -28.56
CA ILE A 192 -2.62 27.41 -29.59
C ILE A 192 -1.17 27.92 -29.56
N ARG A 193 -0.25 27.12 -30.10
CA ARG A 193 1.07 27.62 -30.52
C ARG A 193 1.73 26.71 -31.56
N THR A 194 1.06 26.48 -32.70
CA THR A 194 1.69 26.03 -33.95
C THR A 194 0.75 26.31 -35.12
N HIS A 195 0.92 27.47 -35.75
CA HIS A 195 1.15 27.66 -37.19
C HIS A 195 1.10 29.16 -37.52
#